data_AF-A0A4U7F1P1-F1
#
_entry.id   AF-A0A4U7F1P1-F1
#
_cell.length_a   1.000
_cell.length_b   1.000
_cell.length_c   1.000
_cell.angle_alpha   90.00
_cell.angle_beta   90.00
_cell.angle_gamma   90.00
#
_symmetry.space_group_name_H-M   'P 1'
#
loop_
_entity.id
_entity.type
_entity.pdbx_description
1 polymer ?
#
loop_
_entity_poly.entity_id
_entity_poly.type
_entity_poly.pdbx_seq_one_letter_code
_entity_poly.pdbx_strand_id
1 'polypeptide(L)'
;MLTAAFVSATAVAAFLAVEVGPLVAADRFRGLRDPTDAERGRLAYLRGEAGLDVDRVAIERGSDAGTEADAAAGESDAEGRSGGDPGPVDVAVRGPPRRRVLFVTESLLDEANEDVAIGLLAAEAGRVETWYTEFRAAAVASVLAVLAAIVTAAVPFDAGFASLVAIGLTAFWVGRRVQYAADARAADAVGGDRVADAFERAAAMRGVEP
;
A
#
# COMPACT_ATOMS: atom_id res chain seq x y z
N MET A 1 12.66 -13.59 -31.45
CA MET A 1 11.62 -14.19 -30.57
C MET A 1 12.04 -14.21 -29.11
N LEU A 2 13.26 -14.68 -28.79
CA LEU A 2 13.75 -14.74 -27.41
C LEU A 2 13.81 -13.37 -26.71
N THR A 3 14.25 -12.32 -27.40
CA THR A 3 14.27 -10.94 -26.88
C THR A 3 12.89 -10.42 -26.50
N ALA A 4 11.90 -10.57 -27.38
CA ALA A 4 10.54 -10.14 -27.10
C ALA A 4 9.92 -10.95 -25.96
N ALA A 5 10.19 -12.27 -25.90
CA ALA A 5 9.74 -13.11 -24.80
C ALA A 5 10.37 -12.67 -23.46
N PHE A 6 11.66 -12.32 -23.46
CA PHE A 6 12.36 -11.83 -22.27
C PHE A 6 11.76 -10.51 -21.78
N VAL A 7 11.60 -9.51 -22.64
CA VAL A 7 11.00 -8.21 -22.27
C VAL A 7 9.59 -8.39 -21.70
N SER A 8 8.75 -9.19 -22.37
CA SER A 8 7.40 -9.48 -21.89
C SER A 8 7.41 -10.25 -20.56
N ALA A 9 8.29 -11.23 -20.40
CA ALA A 9 8.43 -11.98 -19.15
C ALA A 9 8.88 -11.08 -18.00
N THR A 10 9.83 -10.16 -18.23
CA THR A 10 10.26 -9.16 -17.24
C THR A 10 9.10 -8.25 -16.84
N ALA A 11 8.32 -7.75 -17.79
CA ALA A 11 7.16 -6.91 -17.51
C ALA A 11 6.12 -7.64 -16.65
N VAL A 12 5.78 -8.88 -17.01
CA VAL A 12 4.83 -9.71 -16.26
C VAL A 12 5.36 -10.05 -14.87
N ALA A 13 6.63 -10.45 -14.76
CA ALA A 13 7.24 -10.77 -13.48
C ALA A 13 7.28 -9.55 -12.54
N ALA A 14 7.63 -8.37 -13.07
CA ALA A 14 7.60 -7.11 -12.33
C ALA A 14 6.20 -6.76 -11.83
N PHE A 15 5.20 -6.86 -12.70
CA PHE A 15 3.80 -6.62 -12.35
C PHE A 15 3.35 -7.55 -11.21
N LEU A 16 3.60 -8.86 -11.36
CA LEU A 16 3.26 -9.86 -10.36
C LEU A 16 4.03 -9.66 -9.04
N ALA A 17 5.29 -9.22 -9.10
CA ALA A 17 6.07 -8.92 -7.90
C ALA A 17 5.44 -7.77 -7.09
N VAL A 18 4.89 -6.74 -7.75
CA VAL A 18 4.22 -5.63 -7.05
C VAL A 18 2.85 -6.04 -6.49
N GLU A 19 2.07 -6.83 -7.24
CA GLU A 19 0.71 -7.24 -6.86
C GLU A 19 0.68 -8.36 -5.82
N VAL A 20 1.56 -9.36 -5.99
CA VAL A 20 1.55 -10.61 -5.22
C VAL A 20 2.68 -10.65 -4.20
N GLY A 21 3.81 -9.98 -4.48
CA GLY A 21 4.98 -9.96 -3.59
C GLY A 21 4.65 -9.56 -2.16
N PRO A 22 3.87 -8.49 -1.90
CA PRO A 22 3.48 -8.13 -0.54
C PRO A 22 2.69 -9.21 0.20
N LEU A 23 1.83 -9.97 -0.49
CA LEU A 23 1.09 -11.08 0.13
C LEU A 23 2.04 -12.20 0.54
N VAL A 24 3.00 -12.52 -0.33
CA VAL A 24 4.02 -13.55 -0.05
C VAL A 24 4.95 -13.10 1.08
N ALA A 25 5.35 -11.83 1.09
CA ALA A 25 6.19 -11.26 2.14
C ALA A 25 5.46 -11.25 3.48
N ALA A 26 4.20 -10.81 3.52
CA ALA A 26 3.39 -10.79 4.73
C ALA A 26 3.19 -12.21 5.30
N ASP A 27 2.85 -13.19 4.47
CA ASP A 27 2.71 -14.60 4.88
C ASP A 27 4.04 -15.19 5.41
N ARG A 28 5.17 -14.78 4.83
CA ARG A 28 6.47 -15.37 5.14
C ARG A 28 7.18 -14.73 6.35
N PHE A 29 6.98 -13.43 6.54
CA PHE A 29 7.80 -12.61 7.44
C PHE A 29 7.00 -11.88 8.53
N ARG A 30 5.66 -11.82 8.44
CA ARG A 30 4.83 -11.17 9.49
C ARG A 30 4.10 -12.20 10.33
N GLY A 31 4.03 -11.95 11.64
CA GLY A 31 3.25 -12.74 12.58
C GLY A 31 1.73 -12.55 12.45
N LEU A 32 1.14 -12.97 11.33
CA LEU A 32 -0.28 -12.81 11.04
C LEU A 32 -1.16 -13.74 11.88
N ARG A 33 -2.37 -13.26 12.21
CA ARG A 33 -3.46 -14.09 12.77
C ARG A 33 -4.79 -13.73 12.14
N ASP A 34 -5.70 -14.69 12.12
CA ASP A 34 -7.10 -14.44 11.77
C ASP A 34 -7.82 -13.65 12.88
N PRO A 35 -8.81 -12.83 12.53
CA PRO A 35 -9.65 -12.13 13.49
C PRO A 35 -10.61 -13.07 14.23
N THR A 36 -10.74 -12.83 15.54
CA THR A 36 -11.74 -13.48 16.40
C THR A 36 -13.17 -13.10 15.99
N ASP A 37 -14.18 -13.81 16.48
CA ASP A 37 -15.59 -13.48 16.16
C ASP A 37 -15.98 -12.05 16.58
N ALA A 38 -15.50 -11.59 17.74
CA ALA A 38 -15.75 -10.23 18.24
C ALA A 38 -15.07 -9.17 17.35
N GLU A 39 -13.81 -9.40 16.99
CA GLU A 39 -13.06 -8.52 16.09
C GLU A 39 -13.68 -8.49 14.69
N ARG A 40 -14.21 -9.62 14.20
CA ARG A 40 -14.92 -9.67 12.90
C ARG A 40 -16.15 -8.76 12.89
N GLY A 41 -16.94 -8.76 13.97
CA GLY A 41 -18.09 -7.86 14.11
C GLY A 41 -17.66 -6.39 14.10
N ARG A 42 -16.61 -6.06 14.87
CA ARG A 42 -16.06 -4.71 14.94
C ARG A 42 -15.47 -4.25 13.60
N LEU A 43 -14.68 -5.09 12.94
CA LEU A 43 -14.11 -4.82 11.61
C LEU A 43 -15.20 -4.69 10.55
N ALA A 44 -16.31 -5.42 10.65
CA ALA A 44 -17.45 -5.25 9.74
C ALA A 44 -18.10 -3.87 9.92
N TYR A 45 -18.26 -3.40 11.16
CA TYR A 45 -18.74 -2.06 11.45
C TYR A 45 -17.79 -0.97 10.93
N LEU A 46 -16.50 -1.03 11.28
CA LEU A 46 -15.50 -0.05 10.86
C LEU A 46 -15.37 0.04 9.33
N ARG A 47 -15.36 -1.11 8.65
CA ARG A 47 -15.34 -1.17 7.18
C ARG A 47 -16.62 -0.62 6.57
N GLY A 48 -17.77 -0.90 7.18
CA GLY A 48 -19.07 -0.39 6.76
C GLY A 48 -19.09 1.13 6.75
N GLU A 49 -18.62 1.76 7.84
CA GLU A 49 -18.55 3.23 7.89
C GLU A 49 -17.47 3.83 7.00
N ALA A 50 -16.34 3.13 6.83
CA ALA A 50 -15.28 3.58 5.93
C ALA A 50 -15.60 3.35 4.44
N GLY A 51 -16.67 2.63 4.10
CA GLY A 51 -16.99 2.25 2.72
C GLY A 51 -16.02 1.22 2.10
N LEU A 52 -15.31 0.43 2.92
CA LEU A 52 -14.30 -0.53 2.44
C LEU A 52 -14.89 -1.93 2.21
N ASP A 53 -15.04 -2.31 0.94
CA ASP A 53 -15.53 -3.63 0.52
C ASP A 53 -14.37 -4.64 0.29
N VAL A 54 -13.84 -5.19 1.38
CA VAL A 54 -12.77 -6.22 1.35
C VAL A 54 -13.07 -7.34 2.34
N ASP A 55 -13.37 -8.54 1.86
CA ASP A 55 -13.82 -9.67 2.70
C ASP A 55 -12.76 -10.26 3.63
N ARG A 56 -11.50 -10.34 3.16
CA ARG A 56 -10.43 -11.02 3.90
C ARG A 56 -9.67 -10.03 4.77
N VAL A 57 -9.48 -10.39 6.04
CA VAL A 57 -8.73 -9.57 7.00
C VAL A 57 -7.67 -10.40 7.68
N ALA A 58 -6.47 -9.87 7.81
CA ALA A 58 -5.37 -10.43 8.58
C ALA A 58 -4.89 -9.40 9.61
N ILE A 59 -4.74 -9.83 10.87
CA ILE A 59 -4.26 -8.97 11.94
C ILE A 59 -2.77 -9.23 12.15
N GLU A 60 -1.98 -8.15 12.14
CA GLU A 60 -0.56 -8.19 12.44
C GLU A 60 -0.32 -8.00 13.94
N ARG A 61 0.47 -8.90 14.54
CA ARG A 61 0.90 -8.79 15.93
C ARG A 61 1.95 -7.68 16.07
N GLY A 62 1.81 -6.85 17.09
CA GLY A 62 2.51 -5.58 17.27
C GLY A 62 4.04 -5.57 17.41
N SER A 63 4.78 -6.64 17.09
CA SER A 63 6.25 -6.66 17.11
C SER A 63 6.92 -6.45 15.75
N ASP A 64 6.20 -6.64 14.64
CA ASP A 64 6.82 -6.74 13.30
C ASP A 64 6.38 -5.62 12.32
N ALA A 65 5.44 -4.77 12.73
CA ALA A 65 4.77 -3.75 11.90
C ALA A 65 5.65 -2.57 11.46
N GLY A 66 6.97 -2.62 11.68
CA GLY A 66 7.90 -1.52 11.43
C GLY A 66 8.67 -1.55 10.10
N THR A 67 8.59 -2.60 9.27
CA THR A 67 9.71 -2.86 8.32
C THR A 67 9.45 -2.56 6.83
N GLU A 68 8.26 -2.12 6.39
CA GLU A 68 8.00 -2.00 4.94
C GLU A 68 7.56 -0.62 4.41
N ALA A 69 7.35 0.38 5.25
CA ALA A 69 7.05 1.73 4.76
C ALA A 69 8.30 2.46 4.20
N ASP A 70 9.51 1.96 4.48
CA ASP A 70 10.76 2.70 4.23
C ASP A 70 11.69 2.11 3.14
N ALA A 71 11.20 1.25 2.25
CA ALA A 71 12.01 0.76 1.12
C ALA A 71 12.24 1.82 0.00
N ALA A 72 12.00 3.10 0.26
CA ALA A 72 12.23 4.20 -0.70
C ALA A 72 12.84 5.48 -0.09
N ALA A 73 13.24 5.49 1.19
CA ALA A 73 13.99 6.61 1.79
C ALA A 73 15.07 6.07 2.74
N GLY A 74 16.13 6.85 2.91
CA GLY A 74 17.44 6.39 3.38
C GLY A 74 17.49 5.89 4.83
N GLU A 75 18.55 5.13 5.08
CA GLU A 75 19.02 4.64 6.37
C GLU A 75 18.90 5.68 7.50
N SER A 76 18.30 5.29 8.62
CA SER A 76 18.64 5.89 9.91
C SER A 76 18.57 4.86 11.03
N ASP A 77 19.65 4.83 11.80
CA ASP A 77 19.95 3.92 12.90
C ASP A 77 18.88 3.90 13.99
N ALA A 78 18.43 2.71 14.39
CA ALA A 78 17.53 2.51 15.52
C ALA A 78 18.26 1.85 16.69
N GLU A 79 18.86 2.68 17.56
CA GLU A 79 19.23 2.29 18.91
C GLU A 79 18.01 2.37 19.85
N GLY A 80 17.66 1.21 20.42
CA GLY A 80 17.02 0.99 21.71
C GLY A 80 15.98 1.99 22.24
N ARG A 81 14.69 1.62 22.15
CA ARG A 81 13.66 2.04 23.11
C ARG A 81 12.75 0.88 23.51
N SER A 82 13.07 0.26 24.65
CA SER A 82 12.11 -0.50 25.45
C SER A 82 11.28 0.46 26.30
N GLY A 83 10.05 0.71 25.87
CA GLY A 83 8.99 1.36 26.62
C GLY A 83 7.67 0.90 26.01
N GLY A 84 6.69 0.51 26.83
CA GLY A 84 5.40 -0.02 26.39
C GLY A 84 4.55 1.02 25.66
N ASP A 85 4.94 1.34 24.44
CA ASP A 85 4.21 2.15 23.49
C ASP A 85 3.16 1.24 22.82
N PRO A 86 1.88 1.63 22.71
CA PRO A 86 0.94 0.92 21.85
C PRO A 86 1.58 0.75 20.47
N GLY A 87 1.72 -0.50 20.02
CA GLY A 87 2.44 -0.81 18.78
C GLY A 87 1.91 0.02 17.60
N PRO A 88 2.72 0.23 16.55
CA PRO A 88 2.40 1.16 15.48
C PRO A 88 1.03 0.85 14.85
N VAL A 89 0.25 1.90 14.62
CA VAL A 89 -1.06 1.79 13.98
C VAL A 89 -0.87 1.80 12.47
N ASP A 90 -1.26 0.73 11.77
CA ASP A 90 -1.17 0.66 10.30
C ASP A 90 -2.33 -0.11 9.67
N VAL A 91 -2.67 0.29 8.45
CA VAL A 91 -3.70 -0.34 7.61
C VAL A 91 -3.19 -0.38 6.19
N ALA A 92 -3.28 -1.55 5.55
CA ALA A 92 -2.98 -1.67 4.14
C ALA A 92 -3.86 -2.73 3.47
N VAL A 93 -4.45 -2.40 2.32
CA VAL A 93 -5.08 -3.41 1.46
C VAL A 93 -4.09 -3.86 0.41
N ARG A 94 -3.80 -5.17 0.36
CA ARG A 94 -2.84 -5.75 -0.60
C ARG A 94 -3.44 -6.93 -1.36
N GLY A 95 -2.85 -7.21 -2.52
CA GLY A 95 -3.22 -8.35 -3.35
C GLY A 95 -3.95 -7.97 -4.63
N PRO A 96 -4.03 -8.92 -5.58
CA PRO A 96 -4.61 -8.67 -6.89
C PRO A 96 -6.13 -8.45 -6.80
N PRO A 97 -6.73 -7.88 -7.86
CA PRO A 97 -8.17 -7.70 -7.95
C PRO A 97 -8.90 -9.02 -7.61
N ARG A 98 -9.94 -8.92 -6.77
CA ARG A 98 -10.75 -10.05 -6.25
C ARG A 98 -10.08 -10.98 -5.22
N ARG A 99 -8.82 -10.77 -4.86
CA ARG A 99 -8.15 -11.50 -3.75
C ARG A 99 -7.42 -10.54 -2.83
N ARG A 100 -8.03 -9.38 -2.60
CA ARG A 100 -7.50 -8.37 -1.69
C ARG A 100 -7.64 -8.84 -0.25
N VAL A 101 -6.61 -8.57 0.55
CA VAL A 101 -6.56 -8.82 1.98
C VAL A 101 -6.28 -7.51 2.67
N LEU A 102 -7.12 -7.18 3.66
CA LEU A 102 -6.94 -6.06 4.55
C LEU A 102 -6.00 -6.47 5.69
N PHE A 103 -4.84 -5.82 5.77
CA PHE A 103 -3.89 -5.97 6.87
C PHE A 103 -4.12 -4.84 7.88
N VAL A 104 -4.26 -5.19 9.15
CA VAL A 104 -4.53 -4.25 10.24
C VAL A 104 -3.63 -4.60 11.42
N THR A 105 -3.04 -3.61 12.07
CA THR A 105 -2.31 -3.84 13.31
C THR A 105 -3.28 -3.96 14.50
N GLU A 106 -2.92 -4.80 15.47
CA GLU A 106 -3.77 -5.07 16.63
C GLU A 106 -4.12 -3.81 17.44
N SER A 107 -3.20 -2.83 17.51
CA SER A 107 -3.41 -1.55 18.20
C SER A 107 -4.51 -0.70 17.57
N LEU A 108 -4.78 -0.84 16.27
CA LEU A 108 -5.87 -0.12 15.62
C LEU A 108 -7.26 -0.60 16.07
N LEU A 109 -7.34 -1.85 16.54
CA LEU A 109 -8.58 -2.43 17.01
C LEU A 109 -8.95 -2.01 18.44
N ASP A 110 -8.21 -1.07 19.06
CA ASP A 110 -8.58 -0.49 20.35
C ASP A 110 -9.76 0.49 20.20
N GLU A 111 -10.74 0.45 21.11
CA GLU A 111 -11.91 1.36 21.13
C GLU A 111 -11.49 2.83 21.10
N ALA A 112 -10.37 3.16 21.75
CA ALA A 112 -9.80 4.52 21.72
C ALA A 112 -9.44 5.00 20.30
N ASN A 113 -9.25 4.08 19.36
CA ASN A 113 -8.78 4.35 17.99
C ASN A 113 -9.89 4.28 16.93
N GLU A 114 -11.17 4.22 17.32
CA GLU A 114 -12.29 4.07 16.37
C GLU A 114 -12.27 5.12 15.24
N ASP A 115 -12.21 6.42 15.57
CA ASP A 115 -12.18 7.47 14.54
C ASP A 115 -10.91 7.39 13.67
N VAL A 116 -9.77 6.98 14.24
CA VAL A 116 -8.53 6.79 13.49
C VAL A 116 -8.67 5.62 12.52
N ALA A 117 -9.27 4.52 12.98
CA ALA A 117 -9.53 3.34 12.16
C ALA A 117 -10.45 3.65 10.99
N ILE A 118 -11.55 4.37 11.24
CA ILE A 118 -12.49 4.78 10.19
C ILE A 118 -11.78 5.67 9.16
N GLY A 119 -11.01 6.66 9.58
CA GLY A 119 -10.28 7.55 8.66
C GLY A 119 -9.24 6.82 7.81
N LEU A 120 -8.42 5.95 8.42
CA LEU A 120 -7.41 5.17 7.69
C LEU A 120 -8.04 4.14 6.74
N LEU A 121 -9.13 3.48 7.16
CA LEU A 121 -9.88 2.54 6.31
C LEU A 121 -10.55 3.27 5.13
N ALA A 122 -11.07 4.49 5.34
CA ALA A 122 -11.66 5.28 4.26
C ALA A 122 -10.60 5.70 3.23
N ALA A 123 -9.41 6.07 3.69
CA ALA A 123 -8.28 6.34 2.81
C ALA A 123 -7.82 5.10 2.02
N GLU A 124 -7.85 3.92 2.62
CA GLU A 124 -7.62 2.66 1.91
C GLU A 124 -8.74 2.33 0.92
N ALA A 125 -10.01 2.58 1.26
CA ALA A 125 -11.15 2.41 0.36
C ALA A 125 -11.00 3.28 -0.91
N GLY A 126 -10.63 4.55 -0.74
CA GLY A 126 -10.34 5.46 -1.85
C GLY A 126 -9.21 4.95 -2.76
N ARG A 127 -8.12 4.41 -2.18
CA ARG A 127 -7.00 3.83 -2.94
C ARG A 127 -7.39 2.55 -3.68
N VAL A 128 -8.19 1.70 -3.02
CA VAL A 128 -8.75 0.46 -3.56
C VAL A 128 -9.62 0.75 -4.78
N GLU A 129 -10.51 1.72 -4.69
CA GLU A 129 -11.45 2.05 -5.76
C GLU A 129 -10.78 2.75 -6.94
N THR A 130 -9.69 3.49 -6.70
CA THR A 130 -8.95 4.19 -7.76
C THR A 130 -7.88 3.33 -8.44
N TRP A 131 -7.81 2.03 -8.13
CA TRP A 131 -6.85 1.09 -8.74
C TRP A 131 -5.39 1.54 -8.61
N TYR A 132 -5.06 2.20 -7.50
CA TYR A 132 -3.74 2.80 -7.28
C TYR A 132 -2.61 1.76 -7.31
N THR A 133 -2.84 0.59 -6.70
CA THR A 133 -1.87 -0.51 -6.65
C THR A 133 -1.60 -1.07 -8.04
N GLU A 134 -2.65 -1.27 -8.85
CA GLU A 134 -2.53 -1.78 -10.21
C GLU A 134 -1.84 -0.78 -11.13
N PHE A 135 -2.13 0.51 -10.96
CA PHE A 135 -1.44 1.58 -11.66
C PHE A 135 0.06 1.57 -11.32
N ARG A 136 0.40 1.46 -10.03
CA ARG A 136 1.80 1.38 -9.57
C ARG A 136 2.49 0.15 -10.17
N ALA A 137 1.83 -1.01 -10.15
CA ALA A 137 2.36 -2.24 -10.74
C ALA A 137 2.61 -2.09 -12.24
N ALA A 138 1.68 -1.49 -12.98
CA ALA A 138 1.82 -1.22 -14.42
C ALA A 138 2.95 -0.23 -14.72
N ALA A 139 3.11 0.82 -13.91
CA ALA A 139 4.18 1.79 -14.05
C ALA A 139 5.56 1.13 -13.84
N VAL A 140 5.73 0.35 -12.76
CA VAL A 140 6.97 -0.39 -12.48
C VAL A 140 7.27 -1.41 -13.59
N ALA A 141 6.26 -2.17 -14.03
CA ALA A 141 6.40 -3.12 -15.13
C ALA A 141 6.83 -2.44 -16.43
N SER A 142 6.28 -1.26 -16.74
CA SER A 142 6.64 -0.49 -17.93
C SER A 142 8.10 -0.02 -17.88
N VAL A 143 8.55 0.49 -16.74
CA VAL A 143 9.95 0.90 -16.54
C VAL A 143 10.90 -0.29 -16.73
N LEU A 144 10.61 -1.42 -16.07
CA LEU A 144 11.45 -2.62 -16.17
C LEU A 144 11.44 -3.25 -17.56
N ALA A 145 10.31 -3.18 -18.28
CA ALA A 145 10.23 -3.61 -19.67
C ALA A 145 11.14 -2.77 -20.59
N VAL A 146 11.13 -1.45 -20.43
CA VAL A 146 12.00 -0.55 -21.21
C VAL A 146 13.47 -0.79 -20.88
N LEU A 147 13.81 -0.95 -19.59
CA LEU A 147 15.17 -1.30 -19.18
C LEU A 147 15.63 -2.64 -19.77
N ALA A 148 14.78 -3.67 -19.74
CA ALA A 148 15.06 -4.95 -20.38
C ALA A 148 15.26 -4.80 -21.90
N ALA A 149 14.45 -3.97 -22.56
CA ALA A 149 14.55 -3.71 -23.99
C ALA A 149 15.87 -2.99 -24.35
N ILE A 150 16.33 -2.06 -23.51
CA ILE A 150 17.63 -1.39 -23.66
C ILE A 150 18.78 -2.40 -23.49
N VAL A 151 18.77 -3.17 -22.40
CA VAL A 151 19.85 -4.13 -22.07
C VAL A 151 19.96 -5.23 -23.13
N THR A 152 18.85 -5.66 -23.71
CA THR A 152 18.83 -6.64 -24.80
C THR A 152 19.08 -6.05 -26.19
N ALA A 153 19.41 -4.75 -26.26
CA ALA A 153 19.61 -4.01 -27.50
C ALA A 153 18.41 -4.04 -28.47
N ALA A 154 17.20 -4.32 -27.97
CA ALA A 154 15.97 -4.27 -28.73
C ALA A 154 15.55 -2.81 -29.05
N VAL A 155 15.95 -1.88 -28.18
CA VAL A 155 15.68 -0.45 -28.30
C VAL A 155 17.02 0.31 -28.13
N PRO A 156 17.33 1.27 -29.01
CA PRO A 156 18.50 2.14 -28.83
C PRO A 156 18.45 2.89 -27.50
N PHE A 157 19.61 3.09 -26.88
CA PHE A 157 19.70 3.72 -25.56
C PHE A 157 18.98 5.06 -25.48
N ASP A 158 19.22 5.97 -26.43
CA ASP A 158 18.64 7.32 -26.42
C ASP A 158 17.11 7.29 -26.46
N ALA A 159 16.54 6.42 -27.31
CA ALA A 159 15.10 6.23 -27.43
C ALA A 159 14.51 5.58 -26.17
N GLY A 160 15.19 4.58 -25.61
CA GLY A 160 14.78 3.94 -24.37
C GLY A 160 14.82 4.91 -23.18
N PHE A 161 15.89 5.69 -23.05
CA PHE A 161 16.03 6.70 -22.01
C PHE A 161 14.97 7.81 -22.13
N ALA A 162 14.74 8.34 -23.33
CA ALA A 162 13.66 9.30 -23.56
C ALA A 162 12.29 8.72 -23.18
N SER A 163 12.05 7.44 -23.47
CA SER A 163 10.83 6.73 -23.07
C SER A 163 10.70 6.61 -21.55
N LEU A 164 11.79 6.32 -20.83
CA LEU A 164 11.78 6.27 -19.36
C LEU A 164 11.42 7.63 -18.76
N VAL A 165 11.97 8.73 -19.28
CA VAL A 165 11.62 10.09 -18.86
C VAL A 165 10.13 10.36 -19.09
N ALA A 166 9.63 10.05 -20.29
CA ALA A 166 8.22 10.25 -20.63
C ALA A 166 7.28 9.40 -19.74
N ILE A 167 7.62 8.13 -19.49
CA ILE A 167 6.88 7.24 -18.59
C ILE A 167 6.91 7.80 -17.17
N GLY A 168 8.07 8.23 -16.66
CA GLY A 168 8.20 8.79 -15.31
C GLY A 168 7.33 10.04 -15.11
N LEU A 169 7.37 10.97 -16.05
CA LEU A 169 6.54 12.19 -16.00
C LEU A 169 5.04 11.87 -16.08
N THR A 170 4.67 10.96 -16.98
CA THR A 170 3.28 10.52 -17.14
C THR A 170 2.79 9.80 -15.88
N ALA A 171 3.61 8.89 -15.34
CA ALA A 171 3.28 8.12 -14.17
C ALA A 171 3.15 9.03 -12.93
N PHE A 172 4.03 10.01 -12.79
CA PHE A 172 3.94 11.03 -11.74
C PHE A 172 2.64 11.85 -11.86
N TRP A 173 2.33 12.34 -13.06
CA TRP A 173 1.13 13.14 -13.30
C TRP A 173 -0.16 12.34 -13.06
N VAL A 174 -0.25 11.13 -13.60
CA VAL A 174 -1.40 10.23 -13.38
C VAL A 174 -1.49 9.82 -11.91
N GLY A 175 -0.37 9.44 -11.29
CA GLY A 175 -0.32 9.05 -9.87
C GLY A 175 -0.87 10.15 -8.97
N ARG A 176 -0.51 11.41 -9.24
CA ARG A 176 -1.05 12.56 -8.51
C ARG A 176 -2.56 12.73 -8.69
N ARG A 177 -3.08 12.50 -9.90
CA ARG A 177 -4.53 12.53 -10.17
C ARG A 177 -5.27 11.41 -9.46
N VAL A 178 -4.71 10.20 -9.46
CA VAL A 178 -5.26 9.04 -8.76
C VAL A 178 -5.30 9.29 -7.26
N GLN A 179 -4.23 9.87 -6.69
CA GLN A 179 -4.18 10.23 -5.28
C GLN A 179 -5.27 11.25 -4.90
N TYR A 180 -5.42 12.34 -5.67
CA TYR A 180 -6.49 13.31 -5.42
C TYR A 180 -7.89 12.71 -5.51
N ALA A 181 -8.11 11.76 -6.42
CA ALA A 181 -9.38 11.05 -6.52
C ALA A 181 -9.62 10.09 -5.34
N ALA A 182 -8.57 9.46 -4.82
CA ALA A 182 -8.66 8.63 -3.63
C ALA A 182 -8.99 9.46 -2.38
N ASP A 183 -8.31 10.58 -2.18
CA ASP A 183 -8.51 11.48 -1.04
C ASP A 183 -9.91 12.11 -1.07
N ALA A 184 -10.37 12.53 -2.25
CA ALA A 184 -11.73 13.06 -2.43
C ALA A 184 -12.80 12.03 -2.03
N ARG A 185 -12.63 10.76 -2.42
CA ARG A 185 -13.57 9.69 -2.03
C ARG A 185 -13.53 9.39 -0.54
N ALA A 186 -12.35 9.38 0.07
CA ALA A 186 -12.23 9.22 1.51
C ALA A 186 -12.96 10.36 2.24
N ALA A 187 -12.79 11.59 1.77
CA ALA A 187 -13.49 12.76 2.30
C ALA A 187 -15.02 12.71 2.08
N ASP A 188 -15.48 12.24 0.91
CA ASP A 188 -16.91 12.05 0.63
C ASP A 188 -17.54 10.97 1.51
N ALA A 189 -16.79 9.94 1.89
CA ALA A 189 -17.27 8.84 2.72
C ALA A 189 -17.41 9.23 4.20
N VAL A 190 -16.38 9.84 4.81
CA VAL A 190 -16.32 10.04 6.27
C VAL A 190 -16.08 11.49 6.71
N GLY A 191 -15.90 12.41 5.76
CA GLY A 191 -15.57 13.82 5.98
C GLY A 191 -14.07 14.11 5.94
N GLY A 192 -13.66 15.17 5.23
CA GLY A 192 -12.25 15.54 5.05
C GLY A 192 -11.51 15.80 6.36
N ASP A 193 -12.13 16.52 7.30
CA ASP A 193 -11.52 16.82 8.61
C ASP A 193 -11.25 15.55 9.41
N ARG A 194 -12.18 14.59 9.38
CA ARG A 194 -12.02 13.31 10.07
C ARG A 194 -10.86 12.49 9.49
N VAL A 195 -10.69 12.49 8.17
CA VAL A 195 -9.56 11.81 7.52
C VAL A 195 -8.24 12.48 7.88
N ALA A 196 -8.18 13.81 7.86
CA ALA A 196 -7.00 14.58 8.24
C ALA A 196 -6.59 14.32 9.70
N ASP A 197 -7.55 14.44 10.62
CA ASP A 197 -7.35 14.15 12.04
C ASP A 197 -6.85 12.70 12.27
N ALA A 198 -7.39 11.74 11.52
CA ALA A 198 -6.97 10.34 11.61
C ALA A 198 -5.50 10.17 11.19
N PHE A 199 -5.07 10.84 10.12
CA PHE A 199 -3.67 10.82 9.70
C PHE A 199 -2.75 11.51 10.72
N GLU A 200 -3.16 12.65 11.28
CA GLU A 200 -2.37 13.37 12.29
C GLU A 200 -2.19 12.52 13.56
N ARG A 201 -3.26 11.90 14.06
CA ARG A 201 -3.20 10.99 15.22
C ARG A 201 -2.39 9.74 14.91
N ALA A 202 -2.52 9.17 13.71
CA ALA A 202 -1.72 8.03 13.29
C ALA A 202 -0.22 8.37 13.20
N ALA A 203 0.13 9.55 12.70
CA ALA A 203 1.51 10.04 12.65
C ALA A 203 2.08 10.22 14.06
N ALA A 204 1.30 10.83 14.97
CA ALA A 204 1.68 10.98 16.37
C ALA A 204 1.96 9.64 17.06
N MET A 205 1.11 8.62 16.82
CA MET A 205 1.32 7.26 17.35
C MET A 205 2.53 6.55 16.74
N ARG A 206 2.99 6.96 15.56
CA ARG A 206 4.21 6.43 14.92
C ARG A 206 5.46 7.22 15.31
N GLY A 207 5.32 8.31 16.08
CA GLY A 207 6.43 9.19 16.45
C GLY A 207 6.99 10.01 15.28
N VAL A 208 6.16 10.30 14.26
CA VAL A 208 6.55 11.12 13.10
C VAL A 208 5.85 12.48 13.20
N GLU A 209 6.61 13.56 13.15
CA GLU A 209 6.08 14.94 13.08
C GLU A 209 5.42 15.15 11.70
N PRO A 210 4.21 15.75 11.61
CA PRO A 210 3.46 15.90 10.35
C PRO A 210 4.11 16.81 9.30
#